data_AF-F0GF71-F1
#
_entry.id   AF-F0GF71-F1
#
_cell.length_a   1.000
_cell.length_b   1.000
_cell.length_c   1.000
_cell.angle_alpha   90.00
_cell.angle_beta   90.00
_cell.angle_gamma   90.00
#
_symmetry.space_group_name_H-M   'P 1'
#
loop_
_entity.id
_entity.type
_entity.pdbx_description
1 polymer ?
#
loop_
_entity_poly.entity_id
_entity_poly.type
_entity_poly.pdbx_seq_one_letter_code
_entity_poly.pdbx_strand_id
1 'polypeptide(L)'
;RAARFAADVRAAHGIDAIVARSVHAALADADIAVTTTPSREPLVHAEDLHPGLHVTAMGSDADYKTELAPSVFGVARYFCDRLQQVRVAGEL
;
A
#
# COMPACT_ATOMS: atom_id res chain seq x y z
N ARG A 1 11.47 -10.70 7.68
CA ARG A 1 10.08 -10.31 8.05
C ARG A 1 9.08 -10.87 7.04
N ALA A 2 9.20 -10.55 5.74
CA ALA A 2 8.32 -11.05 4.69
C ALA A 2 8.24 -12.60 4.59
N ALA A 3 9.38 -13.31 4.62
CA ALA A 3 9.38 -14.77 4.53
C ALA A 3 8.61 -15.46 5.68
N ARG A 4 8.70 -14.91 6.90
CA ARG A 4 7.94 -15.42 8.04
C ARG A 4 6.44 -15.17 7.85
N PHE A 5 6.05 -13.94 7.48
CA PHE A 5 4.65 -13.62 7.19
C PHE A 5 4.06 -14.54 6.12
N ALA A 6 4.80 -14.82 5.04
CA ALA A 6 4.36 -15.74 4.00
C ALA A 6 4.16 -17.18 4.52
N ALA A 7 5.05 -17.66 5.40
CA ALA A 7 4.89 -18.96 6.05
C ALA A 7 3.66 -18.98 6.98
N ASP A 8 3.45 -17.93 7.75
CA ASP A 8 2.33 -17.79 8.69
C ASP A 8 0.99 -17.76 7.94
N VAL A 9 0.89 -17.00 6.84
CA VAL A 9 -0.31 -16.94 5.99
C VAL A 9 -0.63 -18.31 5.39
N ARG A 10 0.38 -19.01 4.86
CA ARG A 10 0.19 -20.37 4.33
C ARG A 10 -0.31 -21.32 5.42
N ALA A 11 0.28 -21.28 6.61
CA ALA A 11 -0.07 -22.16 7.71
C ALA A 11 -1.48 -21.88 8.27
N ALA A 12 -1.86 -20.61 8.40
CA ALA A 12 -3.13 -20.22 9.01
C ALA A 12 -4.32 -20.26 8.04
N HIS A 13 -4.07 -19.98 6.75
CA HIS A 13 -5.15 -19.78 5.78
C HIS A 13 -5.11 -20.73 4.58
N GLY A 14 -4.03 -21.50 4.39
CA GLY A 14 -3.87 -22.38 3.23
C GLY A 14 -3.74 -21.62 1.90
N ILE A 15 -3.40 -20.33 1.95
CA ILE A 15 -3.27 -19.46 0.79
C ILE A 15 -1.79 -19.37 0.39
N ASP A 16 -1.52 -19.44 -0.92
CA ASP A 16 -0.17 -19.21 -1.42
C ASP A 16 0.30 -17.77 -1.17
N ALA A 17 1.42 -17.65 -0.45
CA ALA A 17 2.04 -16.37 -0.15
C ALA A 17 3.47 -16.32 -0.69
N ILE A 18 3.71 -15.49 -1.69
CA ILE A 18 5.00 -15.36 -2.35
C ILE A 18 5.63 -14.03 -1.94
N VAL A 19 6.90 -14.07 -1.53
CA VAL A 19 7.65 -12.85 -1.21
C VAL A 19 8.12 -12.21 -2.51
N ALA A 20 7.63 -11.00 -2.80
CA ALA A 20 8.10 -10.21 -3.93
C ALA A 20 9.48 -9.59 -3.65
N ARG A 21 10.22 -9.30 -4.72
CA ARG A 21 11.57 -8.71 -4.66
C ARG A 21 11.58 -7.18 -4.49
N SER A 22 10.46 -6.52 -4.77
CA SER A 22 10.27 -5.07 -4.65
C SER A 22 8.78 -4.73 -4.56
N VAL A 23 8.45 -3.49 -4.19
CA VAL A 23 7.06 -2.98 -4.20
C VAL A 23 6.48 -3.04 -5.61
N HIS A 24 7.22 -2.54 -6.60
CA HIS A 24 6.83 -2.62 -8.02
C HIS A 24 6.47 -4.06 -8.45
N ALA A 25 7.31 -5.04 -8.10
CA ALA A 25 7.03 -6.44 -8.44
C ALA A 25 5.85 -7.03 -7.68
N ALA A 26 5.51 -6.51 -6.50
CA ALA A 26 4.33 -6.92 -5.75
C ALA A 26 3.04 -6.33 -6.34
N LEU A 27 3.11 -5.14 -6.95
CA LEU A 27 1.96 -4.41 -7.48
C LEU A 27 1.67 -4.74 -8.95
N ALA A 28 2.66 -5.13 -9.74
CA ALA A 28 2.55 -5.27 -11.20
C ALA A 28 1.35 -6.10 -11.69
N ASP A 29 0.98 -7.16 -10.97
CA ASP A 29 -0.13 -8.07 -11.31
C ASP A 29 -1.19 -8.14 -10.19
N ALA A 30 -1.21 -7.17 -9.27
CA ALA A 30 -2.12 -7.20 -8.13
C ALA A 30 -3.49 -6.60 -8.50
N ASP A 31 -4.57 -7.31 -8.18
CA ASP A 31 -5.91 -6.71 -8.20
C ASP A 31 -6.12 -5.78 -7.00
N ILE A 32 -5.58 -6.18 -5.84
CA ILE A 32 -5.72 -5.46 -4.56
C ILE A 32 -4.36 -5.40 -3.88
N ALA A 33 -3.97 -4.19 -3.46
CA ALA A 33 -2.80 -3.93 -2.65
C ALA A 33 -3.19 -3.31 -1.30
N VAL A 34 -2.60 -3.83 -0.23
CA VAL A 34 -2.77 -3.29 1.12
C VAL A 34 -1.40 -2.88 1.65
N THR A 35 -1.24 -1.61 1.99
CA THR A 35 0.01 -1.09 2.56
C THR A 35 -0.18 -0.79 4.05
N THR A 36 0.75 -1.30 4.87
CA THR A 36 0.71 -1.19 6.34
C THR A 36 2.13 -0.98 6.87
N THR A 37 2.81 0.03 6.36
CA THR A 37 4.22 0.30 6.63
C THR A 37 4.40 1.48 7.59
N PRO A 38 5.49 1.49 8.39
CA PRO A 38 5.85 2.66 9.18
C PRO A 38 6.70 3.66 8.37
N SER A 39 6.61 3.64 7.02
CA SER A 39 7.49 4.43 6.16
C SER A 39 7.26 5.92 6.34
N ARG A 40 8.35 6.69 6.25
CA ARG A 40 8.32 8.17 6.20
C ARG A 40 8.54 8.71 4.80
N GLU A 41 8.82 7.82 3.87
CA GLU A 41 9.06 8.11 2.46
C GLU A 41 8.08 7.28 1.63
N PRO A 42 7.53 7.84 0.54
CA PRO A 42 6.65 7.11 -0.35
C PRO A 42 7.28 5.80 -0.84
N LEU A 43 6.47 4.75 -0.85
CA LEU A 43 6.86 3.43 -1.37
C LEU A 43 6.15 3.10 -2.68
N VAL A 44 4.97 3.70 -2.90
CA VAL A 44 4.15 3.50 -4.10
C VAL A 44 4.12 4.78 -4.91
N HIS A 45 4.48 4.69 -6.18
CA HIS A 45 4.50 5.79 -7.14
C HIS A 45 3.46 5.59 -8.24
N ALA A 46 3.18 6.64 -9.00
CA ALA A 46 2.21 6.56 -10.11
C ALA A 46 2.56 5.47 -11.15
N GLU A 47 3.86 5.21 -11.36
CA GLU A 47 4.36 4.17 -12.27
C GLU A 47 4.09 2.73 -11.81
N ASP A 48 3.76 2.54 -10.53
CA ASP A 48 3.36 1.25 -9.99
C ASP A 48 1.86 0.97 -10.16
N LEU A 49 1.07 1.99 -10.55
CA LEU A 49 -0.37 1.88 -10.69
C LEU A 49 -0.77 1.46 -12.09
N HIS A 50 -1.75 0.56 -12.16
CA HIS A 50 -2.35 0.11 -13.42
C HIS A 50 -3.88 0.05 -13.31
N PRO A 51 -4.61 0.08 -14.44
CA PRO A 51 -6.06 -0.11 -14.44
C PRO A 51 -6.44 -1.42 -13.73
N GLY A 52 -7.47 -1.35 -12.88
CA GLY A 52 -7.97 -2.49 -12.10
C GLY A 52 -7.39 -2.61 -10.69
N LEU A 53 -6.23 -2.00 -10.41
CA LEU A 53 -5.63 -2.04 -9.08
C LEU A 53 -6.41 -1.20 -8.06
N HIS A 54 -6.82 -1.82 -6.96
CA HIS A 54 -7.31 -1.15 -5.77
C HIS A 54 -6.22 -1.09 -4.68
N VAL A 55 -5.89 0.11 -4.20
CA VAL A 55 -4.91 0.29 -3.11
C VAL A 55 -5.64 0.74 -1.84
N THR A 56 -5.48 -0.01 -0.76
CA THR A 56 -5.82 0.41 0.60
C THR A 56 -4.53 0.79 1.33
N ALA A 57 -4.28 2.09 1.46
CA ALA A 57 -3.17 2.62 2.25
C ALA A 57 -3.59 2.88 3.70
N MET A 58 -3.05 2.10 4.63
CA MET A 58 -3.42 2.13 6.05
C MET A 58 -2.32 2.72 6.93
N GLY A 59 -1.07 2.74 6.46
CA GLY A 59 0.10 3.10 7.25
C GLY A 59 0.22 4.58 7.61
N SER A 60 -0.48 5.48 6.92
CA SER A 60 -0.53 6.92 7.23
C SER A 60 -1.46 7.21 8.42
N ASP A 61 -1.07 6.80 9.61
CA ASP A 61 -1.80 7.06 10.86
C ASP A 61 -1.13 8.11 11.75
N ALA A 62 -0.07 8.77 11.25
CA ALA A 62 0.68 9.81 11.94
C ALA A 62 1.30 10.81 10.95
N ASP A 63 1.45 12.07 11.36
CA ASP A 63 1.86 13.24 10.56
C ASP A 63 3.19 13.10 9.76
N TYR A 64 3.98 12.06 10.03
CA TYR A 64 5.27 11.81 9.39
C TYR A 64 5.30 10.52 8.56
N LYS A 65 4.16 9.83 8.43
CA LYS A 65 4.07 8.58 7.68
C LYS A 65 3.35 8.81 6.36
N THR A 66 3.96 8.33 5.29
CA THR A 66 3.45 8.47 3.94
C THR A 66 3.84 7.22 3.16
N GLU A 67 2.85 6.52 2.61
CA GLU A 67 3.08 5.34 1.79
C GLU A 67 2.94 5.65 0.30
N LEU A 68 2.10 6.63 -0.05
CA LEU A 68 1.78 7.00 -1.42
C LEU A 68 2.48 8.30 -1.83
N ALA A 69 3.14 8.29 -2.98
CA ALA A 69 3.74 9.50 -3.52
C ALA A 69 2.64 10.47 -4.00
N PRO A 70 2.85 11.80 -3.93
CA PRO A 70 1.88 12.78 -4.45
C PRO A 70 1.47 12.54 -5.92
N SER A 71 2.38 11.94 -6.71
CA SER A 71 2.12 11.53 -8.10
C SER A 71 0.91 10.59 -8.27
N VAL A 72 0.60 9.77 -7.25
CA VAL A 72 -0.51 8.82 -7.26
C VAL A 72 -1.87 9.53 -7.41
N PHE A 73 -2.06 10.67 -6.75
CA PHE A 73 -3.34 11.38 -6.75
C PHE A 73 -3.66 12.05 -8.09
N GLY A 74 -2.66 12.19 -8.98
CA GLY A 74 -2.88 12.68 -10.33
C GLY A 74 -3.44 11.62 -11.29
N VAL A 75 -3.34 10.33 -10.93
CA VAL A 75 -3.68 9.21 -11.82
C VAL A 75 -4.72 8.25 -11.23
N ALA A 76 -5.02 8.36 -9.94
CA ALA A 76 -5.96 7.51 -9.23
C ALA A 76 -7.14 8.29 -8.65
N ARG A 77 -8.24 7.59 -8.41
CA ARG A 77 -9.36 8.12 -7.62
C ARG A 77 -9.06 7.90 -6.14
N TYR A 78 -9.03 8.98 -5.38
CA TYR A 78 -8.78 8.93 -3.94
C TYR A 78 -10.07 8.94 -3.13
N PHE A 79 -10.17 8.02 -2.19
CA PHE A 79 -11.28 7.94 -1.24
C PHE A 79 -10.68 7.88 0.16
N CYS A 80 -11.03 8.86 1.00
CA CYS A 80 -10.69 8.85 2.42
C CYS A 80 -11.87 8.38 3.27
N ASP A 81 -11.57 7.80 4.42
CA ASP A 81 -12.54 7.52 5.48
C ASP A 81 -13.05 8.82 6.13
N ARG A 82 -12.14 9.69 6.59
CA ARG A 82 -12.46 10.92 7.33
C ARG A 82 -11.57 12.08 6.88
N LEU A 83 -12.16 12.97 6.07
CA LEU A 83 -11.49 14.15 5.52
C LEU A 83 -10.73 15.01 6.54
N GLN A 84 -11.29 15.20 7.74
CA GLN A 84 -10.64 16.03 8.77
C GLN A 84 -9.31 15.43 9.24
N GLN A 85 -9.23 14.11 9.35
CA GLN A 85 -8.02 13.41 9.81
C GLN A 85 -7.00 13.34 8.69
N VAL A 86 -7.44 13.01 7.47
CA VAL A 86 -6.56 12.88 6.32
C VAL A 86 -5.77 14.16 6.04
N ARG A 87 -6.37 15.35 6.21
CA ARG A 87 -5.69 16.64 6.03
C ARG A 87 -4.55 16.94 7.00
N VAL A 88 -4.45 16.18 8.10
CA VAL A 88 -3.44 16.38 9.14
C VAL A 88 -2.43 15.24 9.16
N ALA A 89 -2.92 14.00 8.98
CA ALA A 89 -2.15 12.79 9.22
C ALA A 89 -2.41 11.68 8.19
N GLY A 90 -2.98 11.99 7.02
CA GLY A 90 -3.22 11.04 5.94
C GLY A 90 -2.24 11.17 4.78
N GLU A 91 -2.62 10.64 3.61
CA GLU A 91 -1.78 10.67 2.42
C GLU A 91 -1.93 11.96 1.56
N LEU A 92 -2.80 12.90 1.96
CA LEU A 92 -3.06 14.19 1.28
C LEU A 92 -2.53 15.38 2.09
#